data_AF-A0A6J2KNS5-F1
#
_entry.id   AF-A0A6J2KNS5-F1
#
_cell.length_a   1.000
_cell.length_b   1.000
_cell.length_c   1.000
_cell.angle_alpha   90.00
_cell.angle_beta   90.00
_cell.angle_gamma   90.00
#
_symmetry.space_group_name_H-M   'P 1'
#
loop_
_entity.id
_entity.type
_entity.pdbx_description
1 polymer ?
#
loop_
_entity_poly.entity_id
_entity_poly.type
_entity_poly.pdbx_seq_one_letter_code
_entity_poly.pdbx_strand_id
1 'polypeptide(L)'
;LAEKSYPLISEFIIEVCEAIYESLMEFIKIPTFTDWKIIENGFREQWNFPGCCGAIDGKHVVIKAPPESGSLYYNYKETNSIVLMAVVAQILL
;
A
#
# COMPACT_ATOMS: atom_id res chain seq x y z
N LEU A 1 3.59 9.95 36.47
CA LEU A 1 2.53 9.27 35.69
C LEU A 1 2.60 9.85 34.29
N ALA A 2 3.34 9.20 33.38
CA ALA A 2 3.44 9.69 32.02
C ALA A 2 2.14 9.34 31.28
N GLU A 3 1.38 10.35 30.88
CA GLU A 3 0.25 10.19 29.96
C GLU A 3 0.77 9.57 28.66
N LYS A 4 0.28 8.38 28.32
CA LYS A 4 0.52 7.79 26.99
C LYS A 4 -0.25 8.63 25.98
N SER A 5 0.43 9.53 25.29
CA SER A 5 -0.09 10.16 24.08
C SER A 5 -0.04 9.11 22.96
N TYR A 6 -1.18 8.53 22.62
CA TYR A 6 -1.31 7.74 21.41
C TYR A 6 -1.37 8.72 20.22
N PRO A 7 -0.59 8.52 19.15
CA PRO A 7 -0.72 9.35 17.96
C PRO A 7 -2.14 9.16 17.41
N LEU A 8 -2.85 10.26 17.12
CA LEU A 8 -4.23 10.29 16.63
C LEU A 8 -4.52 9.24 15.53
N ILE A 9 -3.53 9.01 14.65
CA ILE A 9 -3.57 7.99 13.59
C ILE A 9 -3.89 6.58 14.12
N SER A 10 -3.31 6.21 15.26
CA SER A 10 -3.52 4.87 15.83
C SER A 10 -4.94 4.63 16.32
N GLU A 11 -5.72 5.69 16.56
CA GLU A 11 -7.11 5.58 17.02
C GLU A 11 -8.07 5.19 15.90
N PHE A 12 -7.83 5.68 14.68
CA PHE A 12 -8.72 5.45 13.53
C PHE A 12 -8.15 4.47 12.49
N ILE A 13 -6.93 3.96 12.66
CA ILE A 13 -6.30 3.08 11.66
C ILE A 13 -7.11 1.81 11.41
N ILE A 14 -7.67 1.20 12.46
CA ILE A 14 -8.49 -0.01 12.35
C ILE A 14 -9.77 0.30 11.56
N GLU A 15 -10.47 1.37 11.94
CA GLU A 15 -11.72 1.79 11.29
C GLU A 15 -11.51 2.09 9.80
N VAL A 16 -10.42 2.78 9.45
CA VAL A 16 -10.08 3.06 8.05
C VAL A 16 -9.73 1.78 7.28
N CYS A 17 -8.96 0.87 7.88
CA CYS A 17 -8.64 -0.42 7.26
C CYS A 17 -9.89 -1.27 7.01
N GLU A 18 -10.81 -1.32 7.98
CA GLU A 18 -12.09 -2.02 7.85
C GLU A 18 -12.94 -1.42 6.73
N ALA A 19 -13.11 -0.10 6.70
CA ALA A 19 -13.85 0.58 5.64
C ALA A 19 -13.27 0.34 4.23
N ILE A 20 -11.94 0.34 4.10
CA ILE A 20 -11.26 0.00 2.85
C ILE A 20 -11.52 -1.45 2.47
N TYR A 21 -11.37 -2.38 3.42
CA TYR A 21 -11.60 -3.80 3.17
C TYR A 21 -13.04 -4.06 2.71
N GLU A 22 -14.04 -3.56 3.43
CA GLU A 22 -15.45 -3.73 3.07
C GLU A 22 -15.76 -3.16 1.69
N SER A 23 -15.16 -2.01 1.34
CA SER A 23 -15.40 -1.34 0.06
C SER A 23 -14.71 -2.04 -1.13
N LEU A 24 -13.60 -2.74 -0.90
CA LEU A 24 -12.72 -3.24 -1.97
C LEU A 24 -12.44 -4.74 -1.90
N MET A 25 -13.06 -5.49 -0.98
CA MET A 25 -12.75 -6.91 -0.74
C MET A 25 -12.85 -7.78 -1.99
N GLU A 26 -13.75 -7.45 -2.93
CA GLU A 26 -13.86 -8.18 -4.20
C GLU A 26 -12.62 -8.08 -5.09
N PHE A 27 -11.81 -7.03 -4.90
CA PHE A 27 -10.55 -6.79 -5.61
C PHE A 27 -9.31 -7.20 -4.80
N ILE A 28 -9.46 -7.49 -3.50
CA ILE A 28 -8.35 -7.87 -2.62
C ILE A 28 -8.16 -9.39 -2.67
N LYS A 29 -7.10 -9.84 -3.35
CA LYS A 29 -6.68 -11.24 -3.33
C LYS A 29 -5.68 -11.50 -2.21
N ILE A 30 -6.11 -12.18 -1.15
CA ILE A 30 -5.22 -12.62 -0.07
C ILE A 30 -4.49 -13.91 -0.53
N PRO A 31 -3.15 -13.92 -0.62
CA PRO A 31 -2.41 -15.11 -1.03
C PRO A 31 -2.55 -16.26 -0.03
N THR A 32 -2.67 -17.47 -0.55
CA THR A 32 -2.62 -18.70 0.25
C THR A 32 -1.20 -18.98 0.73
N PHE A 33 -1.02 -19.90 1.67
CA PHE A 33 0.31 -20.34 2.10
C PHE A 33 1.17 -20.86 0.94
N THR A 34 0.57 -21.55 -0.02
CA THR A 34 1.25 -22.01 -1.24
C THR A 34 1.67 -20.84 -2.10
N ASP A 35 0.80 -19.84 -2.29
CA ASP A 35 1.13 -18.64 -3.06
C ASP A 35 2.31 -17.89 -2.42
N TRP A 36 2.31 -17.73 -1.09
CA TRP A 36 3.42 -17.08 -0.37
C TRP A 36 4.76 -17.79 -0.60
N LYS A 37 4.77 -19.13 -0.59
CA LYS A 37 5.98 -19.90 -0.91
C LYS A 37 6.45 -19.70 -2.34
N ILE A 38 5.53 -19.63 -3.30
CA ILE A 38 5.87 -19.39 -4.71
C ILE A 38 6.50 -18.00 -4.86
N ILE A 39 5.90 -16.98 -4.23
CA ILE A 39 6.41 -15.61 -4.27
C ILE A 39 7.81 -15.55 -3.64
N GLU A 40 7.99 -16.15 -2.46
CA GLU A 40 9.27 -16.17 -1.75
C GLU A 40 10.37 -16.84 -2.57
N ASN A 41 10.07 -17.99 -3.18
CA ASN A 41 11.01 -18.66 -4.08
C ASN A 41 11.34 -17.78 -5.29
N GLY A 42 10.37 -17.07 -5.88
CA GLY A 42 10.60 -16.15 -6.99
C GLY A 42 11.60 -15.04 -6.64
N PHE A 43 11.40 -14.38 -5.49
CA PHE A 43 12.34 -13.37 -5.02
C PHE A 43 13.72 -13.94 -4.69
N ARG A 44 13.77 -15.13 -4.08
CA ARG A 44 15.02 -15.84 -3.80
C ARG A 44 15.80 -16.17 -5.07
N GLU A 45 15.15 -16.74 -6.09
CA GLU A 45 15.83 -17.22 -7.30
C GLU A 45 16.26 -16.08 -8.22
N GLN A 46 15.42 -15.05 -8.40
CA GLN A 46 15.69 -13.97 -9.35
C GLN A 46 16.58 -12.87 -8.77
N TRP A 47 16.40 -12.57 -7.49
CA TRP A 47 17.02 -11.41 -6.85
C TRP A 47 17.95 -11.78 -5.69
N ASN A 48 18.13 -13.09 -5.41
CA ASN A 48 18.86 -13.58 -4.24
C ASN A 48 18.36 -12.94 -2.93
N PHE A 49 17.04 -12.74 -2.84
CA PHE A 49 16.40 -12.08 -1.70
C PHE A 49 15.48 -13.03 -0.93
N PRO A 50 16.06 -13.94 -0.12
CA PRO A 50 15.30 -14.98 0.58
C PRO A 50 14.41 -14.39 1.67
N GLY A 51 13.23 -14.99 1.85
CA GLY A 51 12.22 -14.58 2.82
C GLY A 51 11.33 -13.41 2.36
N CYS A 52 11.54 -12.88 1.15
CA CYS A 52 10.74 -11.79 0.62
C CYS A 52 9.43 -12.32 0.02
N CYS A 53 8.31 -12.02 0.69
CA CYS A 53 6.99 -12.46 0.25
C CYS A 53 6.27 -11.43 -0.64
N GLY A 54 6.91 -10.33 -1.00
CA GLY A 54 6.30 -9.27 -1.81
C GLY A 54 7.08 -7.96 -1.70
N ALA A 55 6.87 -7.10 -2.68
CA ALA A 55 7.38 -5.73 -2.68
C ALA A 55 6.22 -4.74 -2.61
N ILE A 56 6.41 -3.63 -1.89
CA ILE A 56 5.44 -2.54 -1.83
C ILE A 56 6.09 -1.32 -2.45
N ASP A 57 5.41 -0.69 -3.41
CA ASP A 57 5.86 0.58 -3.99
C ASP A 57 4.69 1.56 -4.14
N GLY A 58 5.03 2.85 -4.14
CA GLY A 58 4.09 3.96 -4.28
C GLY A 58 4.13 4.53 -5.69
N LYS A 59 3.00 4.56 -6.38
CA LYS A 59 2.85 5.22 -7.67
C LYS A 59 2.05 6.50 -7.53
N HIS A 60 2.60 7.62 -8.01
CA HIS A 60 1.81 8.83 -8.20
C HIS A 60 0.77 8.62 -9.32
N VAL A 61 -0.51 8.76 -8.97
CA VAL A 61 -1.64 8.81 -9.88
C VAL A 61 -2.06 10.26 -10.01
N VAL A 62 -1.93 10.81 -11.22
CA VAL A 62 -2.28 12.20 -11.50
C VAL A 62 -3.79 12.38 -11.34
N ILE A 63 -4.18 13.42 -10.61
CA ILE A 63 -5.58 13.75 -10.37
C ILE A 63 -5.83 15.21 -10.71
N LYS A 64 -7.11 15.52 -10.97
CA LYS A 64 -7.58 16.90 -10.86
C LYS A 64 -7.76 17.20 -9.38
N ALA A 65 -6.94 18.09 -8.82
CA ALA A 65 -7.05 18.49 -7.42
C ALA A 65 -8.47 19.04 -7.15
N PRO A 66 -9.11 18.66 -6.02
CA PRO A 66 -10.35 19.28 -5.59
C PRO A 66 -10.20 20.80 -5.44
N PRO A 67 -11.29 21.58 -5.60
CA PRO A 67 -11.26 23.01 -5.33
C PRO A 67 -10.68 23.31 -3.94
N GLU A 68 -9.99 24.45 -3.82
CA GLU A 68 -9.44 24.95 -2.54
C GLU A 68 -8.38 24.04 -1.88
N SER A 69 -7.83 23.06 -2.61
CA SER A 69 -6.79 22.16 -2.08
C SER A 69 -5.39 22.79 -1.96
N GLY A 70 -5.19 24.01 -2.48
CA GLY A 70 -3.88 24.65 -2.54
C GLY A 70 -2.83 23.74 -3.20
N SER A 71 -1.70 23.52 -2.52
CA SER A 71 -0.62 22.63 -2.96
C SER A 71 -0.69 21.23 -2.34
N LEU A 72 -1.79 20.84 -1.68
CA LEU A 72 -1.90 19.57 -0.94
C LEU A 72 -1.58 18.35 -1.81
N TYR A 73 -1.98 18.38 -3.07
CA TYR A 73 -1.74 17.28 -4.02
C TYR A 73 -0.55 17.54 -4.95
N TYR A 74 0.09 18.71 -4.87
CA TYR A 74 1.15 19.10 -5.80
C TYR A 74 2.46 18.37 -5.43
N ASN A 75 3.01 17.64 -6.39
CA ASN A 75 4.20 16.81 -6.21
C ASN A 75 5.44 17.44 -6.89
N TYR A 76 6.61 16.83 -6.66
CA TYR A 76 7.88 17.29 -7.23
C TYR A 76 7.99 17.16 -8.76
N LYS A 77 7.06 16.43 -9.40
CA LYS A 77 6.94 16.29 -10.86
C LYS A 77 6.00 17.33 -11.46
N GLU A 78 5.75 18.42 -10.74
CA GLU A 78 4.93 19.56 -11.19
C GLU A 78 3.49 19.18 -11.56
N THR A 79 2.95 18.14 -10.93
CA THR A 79 1.57 17.67 -11.15
C THR A 79 0.83 17.52 -9.82
N ASN A 80 -0.51 17.55 -9.87
CA ASN A 80 -1.33 17.15 -8.73
C ASN A 80 -1.56 15.65 -8.77
N SER A 81 -1.30 14.94 -7.67
CA SER A 81 -1.41 13.48 -7.59
C SER A 81 -1.73 12.98 -6.20
N ILE A 82 -2.26 11.77 -6.13
CA ILE A 82 -2.26 10.94 -4.92
C ILE A 82 -1.29 9.78 -5.10
N VAL A 83 -0.71 9.30 -4.00
CA VAL A 83 0.14 8.10 -4.01
C VAL A 83 -0.77 6.88 -3.87
N LEU A 84 -0.77 6.03 -4.90
CA LEU A 84 -1.35 4.70 -4.85
C LEU A 84 -0.26 3.72 -4.38
N MET A 85 -0.45 3.13 -3.21
CA MET A 85 0.42 2.06 -2.72
C MET A 85 -0.06 0.73 -3.32
N ALA A 86 0.85 -0.02 -3.94
CA ALA A 86 0.55 -1.34 -4.50
C ALA A 86 1.53 -2.38 -3.97
N VAL A 87 0.99 -3.55 -3.62
CA VAL A 87 1.80 -4.73 -3.28
C VAL A 87 1.95 -5.57 -4.55
N VAL A 88 3.18 -5.74 -5.00
CA VAL A 88 3.52 -6.66 -6.09
C VAL A 88 4.06 -7.95 -5.46
N ALA A 89 3.19 -8.94 -5.44
CA ALA A 89 3.59 -10.34 -5.34
C ALA A 89 3.96 -10.79 -6.74
N GLN A 90 5.19 -11.25 -6.96
CA GLN A 90 5.61 -11.70 -8.27
C GLN A 90 4.74 -12.88 -8.72
N ILE A 91 3.77 -12.60 -9.58
CA ILE A 91 3.06 -13.60 -10.36
C ILE A 91 3.82 -13.66 -11.68
N LEU A 92 4.48 -14.79 -11.93
CA LEU A 92 4.96 -15.13 -13.27
C LEU A 92 3.82 -14.91 -14.26
N LEU A 93 3.99 -13.97 -15.19
CA LEU A 93 3.34 -14.05 -16.49
C LEU A 93 3.94 -15.22 -17.26
#